data_AF-A0A1D6HX95-F1
#
_entry.id   AF-A0A1D6HX95-F1
#
_cell.length_a   1.000
_cell.length_b   1.000
_cell.length_c   1.000
_cell.angle_alpha   90.00
_cell.angle_beta   90.00
_cell.angle_gamma   90.00
#
_symmetry.space_group_name_H-M   'P 1'
#
loop_
_entity.id
_entity.type
_entity.pdbx_description
1 polymer ?
#
loop_
_entity_poly.entity_id
_entity_poly.type
_entity_poly.pdbx_seq_one_letter_code
_entity_poly.pdbx_strand_id
1 'polypeptide(L)'
;MSALEKKKAEENKDYQAIDYDAPIESDKSTIGFGTRVGIGVAVVIFGLVFAFGDFLPYGSVSPSKESAVVKQKLSQEEEEKFKNALQGFQATLSKSPNDPTALEGAAVSLSELGEYEKASTFLEKLIKVIPDKAEAYRLLGEVKFELKDYEGSSSSYRSALSTNN
;
A
#
# COMPACT_ATOMS: atom_id res chain seq x y z
N MET A 1 -72.24 -21.41 -8.75
CA MET A 1 -71.85 -21.83 -7.39
C MET A 1 -70.32 -21.89 -7.38
N SER A 2 -69.65 -20.76 -7.18
CA SER A 2 -69.25 -20.05 -5.94
C SER A 2 -67.95 -20.58 -5.34
N ALA A 3 -66.96 -19.68 -5.23
CA ALA A 3 -65.60 -19.88 -4.75
C ALA A 3 -65.48 -20.14 -3.23
N LEU A 4 -66.52 -20.73 -2.61
CA LEU A 4 -66.56 -20.98 -1.17
C LEU A 4 -66.21 -22.43 -0.77
N GLU A 5 -66.18 -23.38 -1.70
CA GLU A 5 -65.89 -24.79 -1.34
C GLU A 5 -64.40 -25.15 -1.33
N LYS A 6 -63.52 -24.31 -1.88
CA LYS A 6 -62.08 -24.59 -1.87
C LYS A 6 -61.37 -24.22 -0.55
N LYS A 7 -62.07 -23.59 0.40
CA LYS A 7 -61.49 -23.17 1.70
C LYS A 7 -61.74 -24.17 2.84
N LYS A 8 -61.79 -25.46 2.54
CA LYS A 8 -61.92 -26.52 3.55
C LYS A 8 -61.03 -27.74 3.27
N ALA A 9 -59.82 -27.48 2.75
CA ALA A 9 -58.75 -28.47 2.64
C ALA A 9 -57.48 -28.04 3.41
N GLU A 10 -57.59 -27.04 4.28
CA GLU A 10 -56.46 -26.54 5.10
C GLU A 10 -56.43 -27.06 6.54
N GLU A 11 -57.39 -27.87 6.97
CA GLU A 11 -57.51 -28.21 8.39
C GLU A 11 -57.78 -29.69 8.58
N ASN A 12 -56.74 -30.51 8.44
CA ASN A 12 -56.46 -31.65 9.32
C ASN A 12 -55.11 -32.29 8.96
N LYS A 13 -54.00 -31.67 9.37
CA LYS A 13 -52.74 -32.41 9.50
C LYS A 13 -52.70 -32.97 10.90
N ASP A 14 -53.23 -34.17 11.02
CA ASP A 14 -53.13 -35.05 12.17
C ASP A 14 -51.65 -35.35 12.40
N TYR A 15 -51.04 -34.76 13.43
CA TYR A 15 -49.66 -35.03 13.79
C TYR A 15 -49.64 -36.35 14.57
N GLN A 16 -49.36 -37.44 13.86
CA GLN A 16 -49.08 -38.72 14.52
C GLN A 16 -47.76 -38.64 15.29
N ALA A 17 -47.72 -39.26 16.47
CA ALA A 17 -46.50 -39.34 17.28
C ALA A 17 -45.42 -40.12 16.51
N ILE A 18 -44.21 -39.57 16.49
CA ILE A 18 -43.07 -40.19 15.83
C ILE A 18 -42.62 -41.37 16.71
N ASP A 19 -42.69 -42.59 16.19
CA ASP A 19 -42.19 -43.80 16.85
C ASP A 19 -40.67 -43.85 16.72
N TYR A 20 -39.97 -43.58 17.83
CA TYR A 20 -38.51 -43.50 17.88
C TYR A 20 -37.82 -44.87 17.90
N ASP A 21 -38.57 -45.97 18.03
CA ASP A 21 -38.02 -47.33 18.05
C ASP A 21 -37.98 -47.99 16.65
N ALA A 22 -38.42 -47.29 15.60
CA ALA A 22 -38.26 -47.75 14.24
C ALA A 22 -36.77 -47.72 13.81
N PRO A 23 -36.19 -48.84 13.34
CA PRO A 23 -34.82 -48.83 12.86
C PRO A 23 -34.70 -47.93 11.63
N ILE A 24 -33.80 -46.95 11.73
CA ILE A 24 -33.40 -46.07 10.62
C ILE A 24 -32.75 -46.91 9.51
N GLU A 25 -33.51 -47.19 8.45
CA GLU A 25 -32.93 -47.63 7.19
C GLU A 25 -32.13 -46.47 6.59
N SER A 26 -30.80 -46.58 6.67
CA SER A 26 -29.91 -45.66 5.98
C SER A 26 -30.04 -45.88 4.47
N ASP A 27 -30.66 -44.95 3.76
CA ASP A 27 -30.54 -44.89 2.31
C ASP A 27 -29.05 -44.70 1.97
N LYS A 28 -28.43 -45.77 1.46
CA LYS A 28 -27.04 -45.75 0.99
C LYS A 28 -27.00 -44.96 -0.32
N SER A 29 -27.00 -43.64 -0.20
CA SER A 29 -26.55 -42.77 -1.29
C SER A 29 -25.08 -43.06 -1.57
N THR A 30 -24.82 -43.93 -2.53
CA THR A 30 -23.47 -44.16 -3.04
C THR A 30 -23.00 -42.88 -3.71
N ILE A 31 -22.09 -42.18 -3.03
CA ILE A 31 -21.38 -41.00 -3.55
C ILE A 31 -20.84 -41.36 -4.94
N GLY A 32 -21.42 -40.77 -5.98
CA GLY A 32 -21.03 -41.00 -7.37
C GLY A 32 -19.56 -40.62 -7.59
N PHE A 33 -18.90 -41.31 -8.51
CA PHE A 33 -17.48 -41.12 -8.82
C PHE A 33 -17.13 -39.66 -9.16
N GLY A 34 -18.06 -38.91 -9.77
CA GLY A 34 -17.90 -37.49 -10.07
C GLY A 34 -17.81 -36.57 -8.85
N THR A 35 -18.51 -36.89 -7.75
CA THR A 35 -18.47 -36.10 -6.51
C THR A 35 -17.17 -36.31 -5.74
N ARG A 36 -16.59 -37.52 -5.77
CA ARG A 36 -15.30 -37.82 -5.12
C ARG A 36 -14.13 -37.12 -5.81
N VAL A 37 -14.15 -37.06 -7.15
CA VAL A 37 -13.13 -36.34 -7.93
C VAL A 37 -13.26 -34.83 -7.71
N GLY A 38 -14.48 -34.28 -7.70
CA GLY A 38 -14.71 -32.85 -7.46
C GLY A 38 -14.27 -32.36 -6.07
N ILE A 39 -14.59 -33.13 -5.02
CA ILE A 39 -14.17 -32.81 -3.64
C ILE A 39 -12.65 -32.97 -3.48
N GLY A 40 -12.05 -34.02 -4.06
CA GLY A 40 -10.60 -34.24 -4.01
C GLY A 40 -9.80 -33.09 -4.61
N VAL A 41 -10.24 -32.56 -5.77
CA VAL A 41 -9.59 -31.41 -6.42
C VAL A 41 -9.74 -30.14 -5.58
N ALA A 42 -10.92 -29.87 -5.00
CA ALA A 42 -11.13 -28.69 -4.17
C ALA A 42 -10.30 -28.72 -2.87
N VAL A 43 -10.24 -29.87 -2.19
CA VAL A 43 -9.47 -30.03 -0.93
C VAL A 43 -7.96 -29.89 -1.18
N VAL A 44 -7.44 -30.39 -2.30
CA VAL A 44 -6.03 -30.22 -2.67
C VAL A 44 -5.71 -28.75 -2.96
N ILE A 45 -6.56 -28.05 -3.73
CA ILE A 45 -6.36 -26.62 -4.03
C ILE A 45 -6.38 -25.77 -2.76
N PHE A 46 -7.36 -26.00 -1.86
CA PHE A 46 -7.44 -25.27 -0.60
C PHE A 46 -6.29 -25.60 0.35
N GLY A 47 -5.87 -26.86 0.41
CA GLY A 47 -4.73 -27.31 1.21
C GLY A 47 -3.40 -26.71 0.73
N LEU A 48 -3.20 -26.56 -0.59
CA LEU A 48 -2.03 -25.87 -1.15
C LEU A 48 -2.03 -24.37 -0.82
N VAL A 49 -3.17 -23.70 -0.88
CA VAL A 49 -3.29 -22.28 -0.48
C VAL A 49 -3.01 -22.09 1.01
N PHE A 50 -3.46 -23.00 1.87
CA PHE A 50 -3.26 -22.87 3.32
C PHE A 50 -1.85 -23.29 3.78
N ALA A 51 -1.23 -24.28 3.13
CA ALA A 51 0.14 -24.72 3.46
C ALA A 51 1.23 -23.81 2.85
N PHE A 52 0.94 -23.14 1.73
CA PHE A 52 1.85 -22.22 1.02
C PHE A 52 1.26 -20.81 0.92
N GLY A 53 0.77 -20.28 2.05
CA GLY A 53 -0.01 -19.04 2.16
C GLY A 53 0.54 -17.73 1.58
N ASP A 54 1.53 -17.74 0.69
CA ASP A 54 1.94 -16.62 -0.17
C ASP A 54 2.71 -17.06 -1.44
N PHE A 55 2.77 -18.36 -1.79
CA PHE A 55 3.69 -18.89 -2.81
C PHE A 55 3.01 -19.64 -3.97
N LEU A 56 1.95 -19.10 -4.57
CA LEU A 56 1.52 -19.53 -5.91
C LEU A 56 1.29 -18.33 -6.83
N PRO A 57 2.06 -18.20 -7.93
CA PRO A 57 1.95 -17.09 -8.86
C PRO A 57 0.87 -17.40 -9.90
N TYR A 58 -0.41 -17.27 -9.55
CA TYR A 58 -1.46 -17.19 -10.55
C TYR A 58 -1.92 -15.75 -10.70
N GLY A 59 -1.49 -15.15 -11.80
CA GLY A 59 -1.68 -13.75 -12.09
C GLY A 59 -0.43 -12.96 -11.78
N SER A 60 0.57 -13.08 -12.65
CA SER A 60 1.46 -11.96 -12.93
C SER A 60 0.58 -10.78 -13.39
N VAL A 61 0.01 -10.05 -12.43
CA VAL A 61 0.09 -8.61 -12.49
C VAL A 61 1.59 -8.36 -12.41
N SER A 62 2.26 -8.50 -13.57
CA SER A 62 3.53 -7.82 -13.76
C SER A 62 3.25 -6.42 -13.21
N PRO A 63 4.04 -5.93 -12.23
CA PRO A 63 4.11 -4.50 -12.09
C PRO A 63 4.43 -4.07 -13.52
N SER A 64 3.51 -3.33 -14.14
CA SER A 64 3.85 -2.63 -15.36
C SER A 64 5.21 -2.01 -15.06
N LYS A 65 6.15 -2.13 -16.00
CA LYS A 65 7.43 -1.42 -15.94
C LYS A 65 7.22 0.11 -16.06
N GLU A 66 6.15 0.60 -15.46
CA GLU A 66 5.47 1.87 -15.64
C GLU A 66 4.86 2.36 -14.32
N SER A 67 5.32 1.84 -13.19
CA SER A 67 5.79 2.75 -12.14
C SER A 67 7.26 3.11 -12.40
N ALA A 68 7.62 3.28 -13.68
CA ALA A 68 8.69 4.21 -13.99
C ALA A 68 8.21 5.53 -13.39
N VAL A 69 8.67 5.83 -12.18
CA VAL A 69 8.83 7.21 -11.75
C VAL A 69 9.60 7.81 -12.91
N VAL A 70 8.87 8.45 -13.83
CA VAL A 70 9.48 9.14 -14.95
C VAL A 70 10.31 10.19 -14.24
N LYS A 71 11.62 9.94 -14.10
CA LYS A 71 12.57 10.99 -13.77
C LYS A 71 12.41 11.95 -14.91
N GLN A 72 11.55 12.95 -14.70
CA GLN A 72 11.23 13.94 -15.70
C GLN A 72 12.58 14.55 -16.03
N LYS A 73 13.01 14.33 -17.27
CA LYS A 73 14.25 14.92 -17.73
C LYS A 73 14.00 16.43 -17.73
N LEU A 74 14.63 17.13 -16.80
CA LEU A 74 14.55 18.58 -16.68
C LEU A 74 14.84 19.22 -18.05
N SER A 75 14.04 20.21 -18.44
CA SER A 75 14.38 21.08 -19.55
C SER A 75 15.66 21.87 -19.24
N GLN A 76 16.39 22.28 -20.28
CA GLN A 76 17.56 23.15 -20.10
C GLN A 76 17.20 24.45 -19.38
N GLU A 77 16.03 25.01 -19.67
CA GLU A 77 15.54 26.24 -19.03
C GLU A 77 15.27 26.03 -17.53
N GLU A 78 14.74 24.86 -17.16
CA GLU A 78 14.50 24.49 -15.75
C GLU A 78 15.82 24.27 -15.03
N GLU A 79 16.76 23.57 -15.64
CA GLU A 79 18.10 23.35 -15.10
C GLU A 79 18.84 24.68 -14.85
N GLU A 80 18.77 25.61 -15.80
CA GLU A 80 19.36 26.95 -15.65
C GLU A 80 18.67 27.73 -14.51
N LYS A 81 17.35 27.66 -14.42
CA LYS A 81 16.58 28.31 -13.35
C LYS A 81 17.01 27.80 -11.97
N PHE A 82 17.15 26.49 -11.78
CA PHE A 82 17.58 25.92 -10.50
C PHE A 82 19.04 26.25 -10.17
N LYS A 83 19.93 26.29 -11.17
CA LYS A 83 21.32 26.74 -11.00
C LYS A 83 21.40 28.20 -10.55
N ASN A 84 20.64 29.08 -11.19
CA ASN A 84 20.57 30.50 -10.83
C ASN A 84 19.98 30.69 -9.42
N ALA A 85 18.93 29.96 -9.07
CA ALA A 85 18.36 29.96 -7.72
C ALA A 85 19.38 29.49 -6.67
N LEU A 86 20.07 28.39 -6.93
CA LEU A 86 21.11 27.85 -6.06
C LEU A 86 22.23 28.88 -5.83
N GLN A 87 22.67 29.58 -6.87
CA GLN A 87 23.68 30.64 -6.73
C GLN A 87 23.19 31.77 -5.82
N GLY A 88 21.92 32.19 -5.96
CA GLY A 88 21.31 33.19 -5.09
C GLY A 88 21.29 32.74 -3.62
N PHE A 89 20.88 31.51 -3.34
CA PHE A 89 20.88 30.97 -1.99
C PHE A 89 22.29 30.82 -1.41
N GLN A 90 23.27 30.40 -2.21
CA GLN A 90 24.68 30.32 -1.79
C GLN A 90 25.26 31.69 -1.44
N ALA A 91 24.89 32.74 -2.19
CA ALA A 91 25.28 34.10 -1.84
C ALA A 91 24.68 34.55 -0.50
N THR A 92 23.43 34.19 -0.21
CA THR A 92 22.79 34.43 1.10
C THR A 92 23.50 33.65 2.20
N LEU A 93 23.77 32.36 2.00
CA LEU A 93 24.47 31.51 2.96
C LEU A 93 25.91 31.93 3.22
N SER A 94 26.55 32.61 2.27
CA SER A 94 27.89 33.18 2.47
C SER A 94 27.88 34.34 3.47
N LYS A 95 26.76 35.04 3.61
CA LYS A 95 26.57 36.14 4.58
C LYS A 95 25.93 35.65 5.89
N SER A 96 24.98 34.72 5.77
CA SER A 96 24.21 34.14 6.86
C SER A 96 24.21 32.61 6.75
N PRO A 97 25.24 31.92 7.27
CA PRO A 97 25.44 30.49 7.05
C PRO A 97 24.31 29.58 7.55
N ASN A 98 23.49 30.08 8.48
CA ASN A 98 22.40 29.33 9.11
C ASN A 98 21.02 29.91 8.74
N ASP A 99 20.93 30.69 7.66
CA ASP A 99 19.64 31.19 7.18
C ASP A 99 18.73 30.01 6.76
N PRO A 100 17.60 29.75 7.46
CA PRO A 100 16.81 28.55 7.22
C PRO A 100 16.20 28.50 5.81
N THR A 101 15.77 29.66 5.30
CA THR A 101 15.16 29.79 3.98
C THR A 101 16.17 29.49 2.88
N ALA A 102 17.40 30.00 3.00
CA ALA A 102 18.45 29.73 2.03
C ALA A 102 18.99 28.30 2.12
N LEU A 103 19.03 27.69 3.32
CA LEU A 103 19.38 26.27 3.47
C LEU A 103 18.35 25.37 2.78
N GLU A 104 17.06 25.62 3.00
CA GLU A 104 15.97 24.89 2.35
C GLU A 104 15.96 25.11 0.84
N GLY A 105 16.04 26.36 0.39
CA GLY A 105 16.05 26.70 -1.03
C GLY A 105 17.25 26.10 -1.77
N ALA A 106 18.44 26.12 -1.17
CA ALA A 106 19.61 25.45 -1.73
C ALA A 106 19.41 23.94 -1.83
N ALA A 107 18.88 23.31 -0.78
CA ALA A 107 18.59 21.88 -0.79
C ALA A 107 17.60 21.49 -1.88
N VAL A 108 16.47 22.21 -1.99
CA VAL A 108 15.45 21.95 -3.02
C VAL A 108 16.04 22.11 -4.42
N SER A 109 16.75 23.21 -4.70
CA SER A 109 17.41 23.39 -6.01
C SER A 109 18.40 22.27 -6.33
N LEU A 110 19.15 21.78 -5.33
CA LEU A 110 20.08 20.66 -5.52
C LEU A 110 19.34 19.35 -5.79
N SER A 111 18.23 19.08 -5.10
CA SER A 111 17.39 17.90 -5.35
C SER A 111 16.85 17.88 -6.78
N GLU A 112 16.35 19.01 -7.28
CA GLU A 112 15.84 19.15 -8.66
C GLU A 112 16.95 18.97 -9.71
N LEU A 113 18.16 19.40 -9.38
CA LEU A 113 19.36 19.18 -10.21
C LEU A 113 19.91 17.74 -10.11
N GLY A 114 19.34 16.90 -9.25
CA GLY A 114 19.80 15.53 -9.01
C GLY A 114 21.07 15.43 -8.15
N GLU A 115 21.50 16.52 -7.51
CA GLU A 115 22.65 16.57 -6.61
C GLU A 115 22.25 16.21 -5.17
N TYR A 116 21.72 15.00 -5.00
CA TYR A 116 21.05 14.55 -3.78
C TYR A 116 21.99 14.50 -2.54
N GLU A 117 23.26 14.14 -2.70
CA GLU A 117 24.23 14.12 -1.58
C GLU A 117 24.50 15.52 -1.02
N LYS A 118 24.51 16.54 -1.88
CA LYS A 118 24.65 17.93 -1.43
C LYS A 118 23.36 18.42 -0.80
N ALA A 119 22.21 18.07 -1.40
CA ALA A 119 20.89 18.42 -0.86
C ALA A 119 20.70 17.88 0.57
N SER A 120 21.07 16.62 0.83
CA SER A 120 20.96 16.02 2.16
C SER A 120 21.81 16.77 3.19
N THR A 121 23.02 17.20 2.83
CA THR A 121 23.91 17.98 3.71
C THR A 121 23.25 19.31 4.13
N PHE A 122 22.60 20.02 3.20
CA PHE A 122 21.88 21.25 3.51
C PHE A 122 20.65 21.01 4.39
N LEU A 123 19.90 19.93 4.14
CA LEU A 123 18.74 19.55 4.96
C LEU A 123 19.13 19.14 6.37
N GLU A 124 20.21 18.37 6.55
CA GLU A 124 20.74 18.03 7.86
C GLU A 124 21.19 19.26 8.64
N LYS A 125 21.75 20.26 7.95
CA LYS A 125 22.07 21.55 8.55
C LYS A 125 20.80 22.33 8.92
N LEU A 126 19.79 22.35 8.06
CA LEU A 126 18.50 22.98 8.34
C LEU A 126 17.83 22.36 9.57
N ILE A 127 17.85 21.04 9.70
CA ILE A 127 17.32 20.33 10.87
C ILE A 127 18.08 20.71 12.16
N LYS A 128 19.40 20.93 12.08
CA LYS A 128 20.16 21.43 13.24
C LYS A 128 19.77 22.86 13.64
N VAL A 129 19.34 23.68 12.68
CA VAL A 129 18.91 25.06 12.93
C VAL A 129 17.46 25.13 13.41
N ILE A 130 16.57 24.32 12.82
CA ILE A 130 15.16 24.21 13.19
C ILE A 130 14.80 22.73 13.38
N PRO A 131 15.05 22.16 14.57
CA PRO A 131 14.83 20.75 14.86
C PRO A 131 13.37 20.31 14.71
N ASP A 132 12.43 21.25 14.83
CA ASP A 132 10.99 20.95 14.84
C ASP A 132 10.31 21.16 13.47
N LYS A 133 11.10 21.40 12.40
CA LYS A 133 10.55 21.63 11.06
C LYS A 133 10.23 20.31 10.38
N ALA A 134 8.98 19.85 10.50
CA ALA A 134 8.49 18.63 9.85
C ALA A 134 8.84 18.57 8.35
N GLU A 135 8.72 19.69 7.63
CA GLU A 135 9.02 19.77 6.20
C GLU A 135 10.49 19.46 5.88
N ALA A 136 11.44 19.85 6.74
CA ALA A 136 12.86 19.56 6.53
C ALA A 136 13.14 18.05 6.60
N TYR A 137 12.47 17.34 7.51
CA TYR A 137 12.55 15.87 7.57
C TYR A 137 11.85 15.20 6.39
N ARG A 138 10.71 15.75 5.93
CA ARG A 138 10.01 15.24 4.74
C ARG A 138 10.91 15.30 3.51
N LEU A 139 11.53 16.46 3.27
CA LEU A 139 12.48 16.67 2.17
C LEU A 139 13.71 15.77 2.31
N LEU A 140 14.24 15.58 3.52
CA LEU A 140 15.38 14.69 3.74
C LEU A 140 15.01 13.23 3.45
N GLY A 141 13.78 12.82 3.79
CA GLY A 141 13.25 11.52 3.44
C GLY A 141 13.20 11.27 1.93
N GLU A 142 12.75 12.27 1.18
CA GLU A 142 12.68 12.23 -0.29
C GLU A 142 14.07 12.15 -0.92
N VAL A 143 15.01 12.99 -0.47
CA VAL A 143 16.39 12.98 -0.94
C VAL A 143 17.09 11.64 -0.63
N LYS A 144 16.89 11.09 0.57
CA LYS A 144 17.46 9.78 0.93
C LYS A 144 16.88 8.63 0.12
N PHE A 145 15.61 8.72 -0.26
CA PHE A 145 14.99 7.74 -1.15
C PHE A 145 15.68 7.74 -2.53
N GLU A 146 15.95 8.91 -3.09
CA GLU A 146 16.68 9.06 -4.36
C GLU A 146 18.12 8.54 -4.26
N LEU A 147 18.77 8.69 -3.10
CA LEU A 147 20.06 8.09 -2.77
C LEU A 147 20.01 6.57 -2.53
N LYS A 148 18.82 5.96 -2.56
CA LYS A 148 18.55 4.55 -2.21
C LYS A 148 18.87 4.20 -0.75
N ASP A 149 19.00 5.20 0.12
CA ASP A 149 19.03 5.03 1.57
C ASP A 149 17.59 4.92 2.10
N TYR A 150 16.98 3.75 1.86
CA TYR A 150 15.57 3.51 2.20
C TYR A 150 15.32 3.51 3.72
N GLU A 151 16.28 3.04 4.52
CA GLU A 151 16.17 3.03 5.97
C GLU A 151 16.22 4.46 6.51
N GLY A 152 17.21 5.25 6.06
CA GLY A 152 17.30 6.66 6.42
C GLY A 152 16.11 7.47 5.94
N SER A 153 15.58 7.19 4.75
CA SER A 153 14.36 7.80 4.23
C SER A 153 13.15 7.54 5.12
N SER A 154 12.92 6.27 5.48
CA SER A 154 11.83 5.85 6.36
C SER A 154 11.95 6.50 7.74
N SER A 155 13.15 6.56 8.29
CA SER A 155 13.42 7.26 9.55
C SER A 155 13.09 8.75 9.47
N SER A 156 13.51 9.43 8.39
CA SER A 156 13.22 10.85 8.20
C SER A 156 11.72 11.12 8.06
N TYR A 157 10.97 10.32 7.32
CA TYR A 157 9.51 10.47 7.26
C TYR A 157 8.83 10.24 8.62
N ARG A 158 9.28 9.27 9.42
CA ARG A 158 8.78 9.08 10.79
C ARG A 158 9.03 10.30 11.67
N SER A 159 10.21 10.91 11.55
CA SER A 159 10.53 12.15 12.27
C SER A 159 9.60 13.29 11.85
N ALA A 160 9.33 13.45 10.55
CA ALA A 160 8.42 14.49 10.02
C ALA A 160 6.99 14.38 10.60
N LEU A 161 6.50 13.16 10.78
CA LEU A 161 5.18 12.92 11.37
C LEU A 161 5.14 13.17 12.89
N SER A 162 6.28 12.95 13.54
CA SER A 162 6.39 13.10 15.00
C SER A 162 6.54 14.56 15.43
N THR A 163 7.03 15.44 14.55
CA THR A 163 7.33 16.85 14.86
C THR A 163 6.11 17.77 14.95
N ASN A 164 4.91 17.26 14.67
CA ASN A 164 3.67 18.05 14.60
C ASN A 164 2.77 17.89 15.85
N ASN A 165 3.34 17.47 17.00
CA ASN A 165 2.63 17.22 18.26
C ASN A 165 3.22 18.00 19.43
#